data_AF-A0AAP8GEJ1-F1
#
_entry.id   AF-A0AAP8GEJ1-F1
#
_cell.length_a   1.000
_cell.length_b   1.000
_cell.length_c   1.000
_cell.angle_alpha   90.00
_cell.angle_beta   90.00
_cell.angle_gamma   90.00
#
_symmetry.space_group_name_H-M   'P 1'
#
loop_
_entity.id
_entity.type
_entity.pdbx_description
1 polymer ?
#
loop_
_entity_poly.entity_id
_entity_poly.type
_entity_poly.pdbx_seq_one_letter_code
_entity_poly.pdbx_strand_id
1 'polypeptide(L)'
;TWTAGIHGKNNVTCIDCHMPKVQNAEGKLYAVHEVVNPFDNFAQTCANCHTQDKAALQKVVAERKQSINDLKIKVEDQLVHAHFEAKAALDAGATEAEMKPIQDDIRHAQWRWDLAIASHGIHMHAPEE
;
A
#
# COMPACT_ATOMS: atom_id res chain seq x y z
N THR A 1 -0.65 4.86 -6.51
CA THR A 1 0.17 5.18 -5.33
C THR A 1 1.64 5.34 -5.69
N TRP A 2 2.27 4.43 -6.45
CA TRP A 2 3.68 4.55 -6.91
C TRP A 2 4.10 5.95 -7.39
N THR A 3 3.30 6.61 -8.26
CA THR A 3 3.59 7.97 -8.76
C THR A 3 3.76 9.01 -7.64
N ALA A 4 3.08 8.83 -6.51
CA ALA A 4 3.18 9.73 -5.36
C ALA A 4 4.44 9.46 -4.52
N GLY A 5 4.92 8.22 -4.47
CA GLY A 5 6.04 7.83 -3.60
C GLY A 5 7.42 8.12 -4.16
N ILE A 6 8.44 8.05 -3.31
CA ILE A 6 9.80 8.51 -3.61
C ILE A 6 10.45 7.81 -4.82
N HIS A 7 10.21 6.52 -5.01
CA HIS A 7 10.71 5.78 -6.17
C HIS A 7 10.09 6.27 -7.47
N GLY A 8 8.76 6.49 -7.48
CA GLY A 8 8.07 7.02 -8.65
C GLY A 8 8.44 8.46 -8.98
N LYS A 9 8.66 9.31 -7.96
CA LYS A 9 9.18 10.68 -8.15
C LYS A 9 10.58 10.70 -8.79
N ASN A 10 11.37 9.64 -8.59
CA ASN A 10 12.69 9.46 -9.22
C ASN A 10 12.63 8.60 -10.49
N ASN A 11 11.42 8.31 -11.00
CA ASN A 11 11.18 7.51 -12.20
C ASN A 11 11.79 6.09 -12.14
N VAL A 12 11.97 5.52 -10.95
CA VAL A 12 12.27 4.10 -10.78
C VAL A 12 11.00 3.34 -11.09
N THR A 13 11.02 2.59 -12.19
CA THR A 13 9.84 2.00 -12.82
C THR A 13 9.40 0.72 -12.12
N CYS A 14 8.19 0.26 -12.41
CA CYS A 14 7.72 -1.06 -11.96
C CYS A 14 8.66 -2.19 -12.40
N ILE A 15 9.27 -2.05 -13.58
CA ILE A 15 10.14 -3.05 -14.21
C ILE A 15 11.45 -3.20 -13.44
N ASP A 16 12.01 -2.10 -12.93
CA ASP A 16 13.29 -2.13 -12.22
C ASP A 16 13.24 -3.03 -10.97
N CYS A 17 12.08 -3.13 -10.33
CA CYS A 17 11.87 -3.97 -9.16
C CYS A 17 11.29 -5.35 -9.50
N HIS A 18 10.27 -5.41 -10.36
CA HIS A 18 9.48 -6.62 -10.56
C HIS A 18 9.86 -7.44 -11.80
N MET A 19 10.65 -6.88 -12.71
CA MET A 19 11.07 -7.54 -13.94
C MET A 19 12.57 -7.24 -14.22
N PRO A 20 13.47 -7.58 -13.27
CA PRO A 20 14.88 -7.26 -13.41
C PRO A 20 15.49 -7.93 -14.64
N LYS A 21 16.54 -7.32 -15.18
CA LYS A 21 17.35 -7.97 -16.22
C LYS A 21 18.27 -9.01 -15.57
N VAL A 22 18.20 -10.25 -16.04
CA VAL A 22 19.07 -11.35 -15.59
C VAL A 22 19.75 -12.00 -16.79
N GLN A 23 20.77 -12.83 -16.52
CA GLN A 23 21.49 -13.59 -17.55
C GLN A 23 21.01 -15.05 -17.57
N ASN A 24 20.90 -15.63 -18.76
CA ASN A 24 20.64 -17.07 -18.92
C ASN A 24 21.95 -17.87 -18.79
N ALA A 25 21.89 -19.20 -18.95
CA ALA A 25 23.06 -20.07 -18.88
C ALA A 25 24.15 -19.71 -19.89
N GLU A 26 23.78 -19.09 -21.02
CA GLU A 26 24.69 -18.62 -22.06
C GLU A 26 25.16 -17.17 -21.86
N GLY A 27 24.83 -16.53 -20.72
CA GLY A 27 25.24 -15.16 -20.40
C GLY A 27 24.44 -14.06 -21.12
N LYS A 28 23.39 -14.40 -21.86
CA LYS A 28 22.54 -13.42 -22.57
C LYS A 28 21.59 -12.75 -21.59
N LEU A 29 21.56 -11.42 -21.63
CA LEU A 29 20.61 -10.61 -20.85
C LEU A 29 19.18 -10.75 -21.38
N TYR A 30 18.23 -10.97 -20.47
CA TYR A 30 16.80 -10.93 -20.74
C TYR A 30 16.03 -10.34 -19.55
N ALA A 31 14.83 -9.81 -19.80
CA ALA A 31 13.95 -9.36 -18.72
C ALA A 31 13.22 -10.56 -18.11
N VAL A 32 13.26 -10.69 -16.79
CA VAL A 32 12.47 -11.70 -16.09
C VAL A 32 11.00 -11.35 -16.24
N HIS A 33 10.19 -12.31 -16.71
CA HIS A 33 8.74 -12.17 -16.83
C HIS A 33 7.99 -12.83 -15.67
N GLU A 34 8.70 -13.50 -14.76
CA GLU A 34 8.16 -13.93 -13.49
C GLU A 34 8.03 -12.70 -12.58
N VAL A 35 6.85 -12.09 -12.58
CA VAL A 35 6.53 -10.92 -11.75
C VAL A 35 6.36 -11.38 -10.31
N VAL A 36 7.41 -11.24 -9.51
CA VAL A 36 7.47 -11.74 -8.13
C VAL A 36 7.78 -10.66 -7.12
N ASN A 37 7.92 -11.05 -5.85
CA ASN A 37 8.44 -10.19 -4.80
C ASN A 37 9.89 -9.80 -5.13
N PRO A 38 10.23 -8.50 -5.24
CA PRO A 38 11.58 -8.07 -5.61
C PRO A 38 12.68 -8.57 -4.66
N PHE A 39 12.36 -8.88 -3.41
CA PHE A 39 13.32 -9.46 -2.46
C PHE A 39 13.75 -10.89 -2.81
N ASP A 40 12.98 -11.62 -3.60
CA ASP A 40 13.34 -12.97 -4.06
C ASP A 40 14.56 -12.93 -4.97
N ASN A 41 14.75 -11.80 -5.68
CA ASN A 41 15.90 -11.55 -6.56
C ASN A 41 16.66 -10.26 -6.18
N PHE A 42 16.93 -10.08 -4.88
CA PHE A 42 17.49 -8.84 -4.31
C PHE A 42 18.75 -8.32 -5.03
N ALA A 43 19.65 -9.23 -5.42
CA ALA A 43 20.93 -8.87 -6.04
C ALA A 43 20.77 -8.23 -7.43
N GLN A 44 19.64 -8.46 -8.10
CA GLN A 44 19.33 -7.93 -9.44
C GLN A 44 18.22 -6.89 -9.41
N THR A 45 17.69 -6.55 -8.22
CA THR A 45 16.66 -5.54 -8.01
C THR A 45 17.21 -4.39 -7.16
N CYS A 46 17.05 -4.45 -5.83
CA CYS A 46 17.42 -3.40 -4.90
C CYS A 46 18.92 -3.08 -4.93
N ALA A 47 19.76 -4.12 -5.03
CA ALA A 47 21.22 -3.97 -4.97
C ALA A 47 21.82 -3.23 -6.19
N ASN A 48 21.05 -3.03 -7.27
CA ASN A 48 21.50 -2.19 -8.39
C ASN A 48 21.62 -0.70 -8.00
N CYS A 49 20.89 -0.27 -6.98
CA CYS A 49 20.81 1.14 -6.58
C CYS A 49 21.19 1.37 -5.11
N HIS A 50 21.03 0.36 -4.25
CA HIS A 50 21.24 0.44 -2.82
C HIS A 50 22.50 -0.30 -2.38
N THR A 51 23.22 0.29 -1.43
CA THR A 51 24.42 -0.31 -0.81
C THR A 51 24.11 -1.07 0.48
N GLN A 52 22.88 -0.94 1.01
CA GLN A 52 22.43 -1.67 2.19
C GLN A 52 22.22 -3.15 1.87
N ASP A 53 22.44 -4.01 2.86
CA ASP A 53 22.17 -5.44 2.71
C ASP A 53 20.65 -5.75 2.64
N LYS A 54 20.34 -6.98 2.24
CA LYS A 54 18.96 -7.47 2.08
C LYS A 54 18.16 -7.38 3.38
N ALA A 55 18.76 -7.75 4.51
CA ALA A 55 18.05 -7.81 5.78
C ALA A 55 17.69 -6.41 6.31
N ALA A 56 18.60 -5.45 6.14
CA ALA A 56 18.37 -4.05 6.50
C ALA A 56 17.20 -3.46 5.72
N LEU A 57 17.15 -3.66 4.40
CA LEU A 57 16.04 -3.17 3.58
C LEU A 57 14.72 -3.89 3.86
N GLN A 58 14.75 -5.21 4.08
CA GLN A 58 13.56 -5.96 4.51
C GLN A 58 13.01 -5.44 5.84
N LYS A 59 13.87 -5.10 6.80
CA LYS A 59 13.47 -4.53 8.08
C LYS A 59 12.74 -3.19 7.91
N VAL A 60 13.26 -2.29 7.08
CA VAL A 60 12.61 -1.00 6.80
C VAL A 60 11.23 -1.19 6.16
N VAL A 61 11.11 -2.10 5.19
CA VAL A 61 9.81 -2.39 4.54
C VAL A 61 8.83 -3.02 5.53
N ALA A 62 9.30 -3.91 6.42
CA ALA A 62 8.48 -4.53 7.46
C ALA A 62 7.98 -3.51 8.50
N GLU A 63 8.84 -2.58 8.93
CA GLU A 63 8.47 -1.52 9.88
C GLU A 63 7.35 -0.62 9.34
N ARG A 64 7.45 -0.22 8.06
CA ARG A 64 6.40 0.56 7.38
C ARG A 64 5.11 -0.22 7.25
N LYS A 65 5.20 -1.52 6.92
CA LYS A 65 4.04 -2.41 6.85
C LYS A 65 3.32 -2.49 8.20
N GLN A 66 4.07 -2.63 9.29
CA GLN A 66 3.49 -2.67 10.64
C GLN A 66 2.84 -1.34 10.99
N SER A 67 3.54 -0.22 10.75
CA SER A 67 3.01 1.12 11.05
C SER A 67 1.70 1.41 10.32
N ILE A 68 1.61 1.04 9.03
CA ILE A 68 0.39 1.16 8.23
C ILE A 68 -0.69 0.21 8.73
N ASN A 69 -0.35 -1.03 9.12
CA ASN A 69 -1.30 -1.99 9.66
C ASN A 69 -1.91 -1.52 10.99
N ASP A 70 -1.09 -0.97 11.89
CA ASP A 70 -1.54 -0.43 13.18
C ASP A 70 -2.53 0.71 13.00
N LEU A 71 -2.29 1.62 12.04
CA LEU A 71 -3.20 2.73 11.75
C LEU A 71 -4.45 2.26 10.99
N LYS A 72 -4.29 1.34 10.02
CA LYS A 72 -5.38 0.73 9.26
C LYS A 72 -6.44 0.14 10.19
N ILE A 73 -6.03 -0.67 11.16
CA ILE A 73 -6.97 -1.32 12.10
C ILE A 73 -7.69 -0.29 12.96
N LYS A 74 -6.98 0.73 13.47
CA LYS A 74 -7.63 1.81 14.24
C LYS A 74 -8.72 2.53 13.44
N VAL A 75 -8.48 2.78 12.16
CA VAL A 75 -9.48 3.41 11.27
C VAL A 75 -10.63 2.45 10.98
N GLU A 76 -10.34 1.17 10.76
CA GLU A 76 -11.38 0.14 10.57
C GLU A 76 -12.30 0.05 11.79
N ASP A 77 -11.75 0.03 13.00
CA ASP A 77 -12.55 0.00 14.23
C ASP A 77 -13.49 1.20 14.31
N GLN A 78 -13.01 2.41 14.01
CA GLN A 78 -13.84 3.62 13.97
C GLN A 78 -14.94 3.53 12.90
N LEU A 79 -14.61 3.02 11.70
CA LEU A 79 -15.60 2.85 10.63
C LEU A 79 -16.67 1.82 11.00
N VAL A 80 -16.28 0.70 11.61
CA VAL A 80 -17.23 -0.31 12.12
C VAL A 80 -18.20 0.33 13.12
N HIS A 81 -17.69 1.07 14.11
CA HIS A 81 -18.53 1.77 15.08
C HIS A 81 -19.44 2.80 14.42
N ALA A 82 -18.91 3.66 13.55
CA ALA A 82 -19.69 4.68 12.84
C ALA A 82 -20.86 4.07 12.04
N HIS A 83 -20.64 2.95 11.37
CA HIS A 83 -21.69 2.24 10.63
C HIS A 83 -22.78 1.68 11.55
N PHE A 84 -22.42 1.08 12.68
CA PHE A 84 -23.40 0.55 13.64
C PHE A 84 -24.14 1.65 14.40
N GLU A 85 -23.48 2.76 14.71
CA GLU A 85 -24.11 3.94 15.32
C GLU A 85 -25.09 4.61 14.34
N ALA A 86 -24.72 4.74 13.07
CA ALA A 86 -25.64 5.20 12.02
C ALA A 86 -26.85 4.27 11.87
N LYS A 87 -26.65 2.94 11.96
CA LYS A 87 -27.76 1.98 12.00
C LYS A 87 -28.66 2.23 13.21
N ALA A 88 -28.10 2.42 14.41
CA ALA A 88 -28.89 2.67 15.61
C ALA A 88 -29.70 3.98 15.53
N ALA A 89 -29.14 5.03 14.92
CA ALA A 89 -29.85 6.28 14.65
C ALA A 89 -31.05 6.07 13.70
N LEU A 90 -30.86 5.30 12.63
CA LEU A 90 -31.94 4.92 11.71
C LEU A 90 -33.02 4.08 12.41
N ASP A 91 -32.63 3.09 13.22
CA ASP A 91 -33.58 2.27 14.00
C ASP A 91 -34.38 3.12 15.00
N ALA A 92 -33.79 4.22 15.51
CA ALA A 92 -34.44 5.19 16.38
C ALA A 92 -35.33 6.21 15.64
N GLY A 93 -35.41 6.12 14.31
CA GLY A 93 -36.30 6.95 13.49
C GLY A 93 -35.67 8.22 12.91
N ALA A 94 -34.34 8.34 12.87
CA ALA A 94 -33.68 9.46 12.20
C ALA A 94 -34.08 9.54 10.71
N THR A 95 -34.35 10.76 10.26
CA THR A 95 -34.77 11.04 8.88
C THR A 95 -33.59 11.08 7.90
N GLU A 96 -33.88 10.99 6.60
CA GLU A 96 -32.86 11.15 5.56
C GLU A 96 -32.11 12.49 5.68
N ALA A 97 -32.82 13.57 6.01
CA ALA A 97 -32.23 14.91 6.16
C ALA A 97 -31.24 14.98 7.32
N GLU A 98 -31.53 14.31 8.44
CA GLU A 98 -30.64 14.21 9.60
C GLU A 98 -29.44 13.31 9.33
N MET A 99 -29.65 12.20 8.60
CA MET A 99 -28.60 11.22 8.31
C MET A 99 -27.66 11.64 7.18
N LYS A 100 -28.09 12.49 6.25
CA LYS A 100 -27.30 12.89 5.08
C LYS A 100 -25.88 13.37 5.41
N PRO A 101 -25.65 14.31 6.35
CA PRO A 101 -24.30 14.74 6.70
C PRO A 101 -23.45 13.61 7.30
N ILE A 102 -24.04 12.75 8.15
CA ILE A 102 -23.35 11.60 8.76
C ILE A 102 -22.92 10.60 7.68
N GLN A 103 -23.80 10.31 6.73
CA GLN A 103 -23.53 9.39 5.63
C GLN A 103 -22.46 9.94 4.67
N ASP A 104 -22.43 11.26 4.43
CA ASP A 104 -21.37 11.90 3.65
C ASP A 104 -20.00 11.78 4.35
N ASP A 105 -19.97 11.94 5.67
CA ASP A 105 -18.74 11.78 6.46
C ASP A 105 -18.24 10.34 6.43
N ILE A 106 -19.13 9.36 6.66
CA ILE A 106 -18.80 7.93 6.55
C ILE A 106 -18.29 7.59 5.15
N ARG A 107 -18.96 8.11 4.11
CA ARG A 107 -18.55 7.91 2.71
C ARG A 107 -17.14 8.42 2.47
N HIS A 108 -16.82 9.65 2.89
CA HIS A 108 -15.50 10.23 2.67
C HIS A 108 -14.42 9.54 3.52
N ALA A 109 -14.73 9.17 4.76
CA ALA A 109 -13.81 8.47 5.65
C ALA A 109 -13.44 7.09 5.07
N GLN A 110 -14.44 6.30 4.68
CA GLN A 110 -14.20 4.98 4.12
C GLN A 110 -13.53 5.04 2.74
N TRP A 111 -13.87 6.03 1.90
CA TRP A 111 -13.17 6.24 0.63
C TRP A 111 -11.67 6.46 0.81
N ARG A 112 -11.29 7.35 1.75
CA ARG A 112 -9.89 7.66 2.04
C ARG A 112 -9.16 6.44 2.58
N TRP A 113 -9.77 5.74 3.53
CA TRP A 113 -9.22 4.49 4.09
C TRP A 113 -9.00 3.45 3.00
N ASP A 114 -10.02 3.15 2.18
CA ASP A 114 -9.95 2.09 1.17
C ASP A 114 -8.88 2.43 0.13
N LEU A 115 -8.84 3.66 -0.38
CA LEU A 115 -7.82 4.08 -1.35
C LEU A 115 -6.39 4.02 -0.78
N ALA A 116 -6.21 4.33 0.50
CA ALA A 116 -4.91 4.28 1.17
C ALA A 116 -4.38 2.84 1.27
N ILE A 117 -5.23 1.84 1.56
CA ILE A 117 -4.77 0.47 1.85
C ILE A 117 -5.14 -0.60 0.81
N ALA A 118 -5.94 -0.28 -0.21
CA ALA A 118 -6.35 -1.26 -1.24
C ALA A 118 -5.17 -1.78 -2.06
N SER A 119 -4.11 -0.97 -2.19
CA SER A 119 -2.83 -1.46 -2.73
C SER A 119 -2.06 -2.21 -1.65
N HIS A 120 -2.00 -3.54 -1.76
CA HIS A 120 -1.18 -4.38 -0.87
C HIS A 120 0.31 -3.99 -0.82
N GLY A 121 0.81 -3.27 -1.84
CA GLY A 121 2.18 -2.77 -1.90
C GLY A 121 2.38 -1.34 -1.38
N ILE A 122 1.35 -0.69 -0.80
CA ILE A 122 1.43 0.73 -0.39
C ILE A 122 2.62 0.99 0.55
N HIS A 123 2.86 0.08 1.48
CA HIS A 123 3.94 0.17 2.47
C HIS A 123 5.35 0.17 1.85
N MET A 124 5.47 -0.23 0.59
CA MET A 124 6.71 -0.14 -0.20
C MET A 124 6.64 1.04 -1.19
N HIS A 125 5.52 1.22 -1.88
CA HIS A 125 5.43 2.13 -3.01
C HIS A 125 5.30 3.60 -2.63
N ALA A 126 4.52 3.92 -1.60
CA ALA A 126 4.28 5.29 -1.14
C ALA A 126 3.80 5.29 0.33
N PRO A 127 4.64 4.83 1.28
CA PRO A 127 4.25 4.64 2.69
C PRO A 127 3.92 5.93 3.46
N GLU A 128 4.33 7.09 2.96
CA GLU A 128 4.07 8.40 3.55
C GLU A 128 2.77 9.08 3.07
N GLU A 129 2.17 8.55 1.99
CA GLU A 129 0.92 9.03 1.37
C GLU A 129 -0.29 8.28 1.94
#